data_AF-A0A5B9MC83-F1
#
_entry.id   AF-A0A5B9MC83-F1
#
_cell.length_a   1.000
_cell.length_b   1.000
_cell.length_c   1.000
_cell.angle_alpha   90.00
_cell.angle_beta   90.00
_cell.angle_gamma   90.00
#
_symmetry.space_group_name_H-M   'P 1'
#
loop_
_entity.id
_entity.type
_entity.pdbx_description
1 polymer ?
#
loop_
_entity_poly.entity_id
_entity_poly.type
_entity_poly.pdbx_seq_one_letter_code
_entity_poly.pdbx_strand_id
1 'polypeptide(L)'
;MSELKKKIDRIRRIHSIESSQLNVLIGELARIDALLASHRKRLEDFESVKRQGLEITRNCSIEFLTQTHLWIESIDRSIKIVRDEIDKCEAERREARSRVMDQRTRVRGLEILMDQRRLEFDADAMTQQMLLADENALKKYARN
;
A
#
# COMPACT_ATOMS: atom_id res chain seq x y z
N MET A 1 31.76 -21.28 0.49
CA MET A 1 30.57 -20.61 -0.08
C MET A 1 31.04 -19.59 -1.10
N SER A 2 30.60 -19.70 -2.37
CA SER A 2 31.02 -18.74 -3.41
C SER A 2 30.55 -17.32 -3.08
N GLU A 3 31.30 -16.31 -3.53
CA GLU A 3 30.90 -14.91 -3.34
C GLU A 3 29.52 -14.60 -3.92
N LEU A 4 29.20 -15.23 -5.05
CA LEU A 4 27.91 -15.06 -5.73
C LEU A 4 26.74 -15.55 -4.86
N LYS A 5 26.92 -16.69 -4.17
CA LYS A 5 25.92 -17.21 -3.21
C LYS A 5 25.73 -16.25 -2.03
N LYS A 6 26.81 -15.68 -1.49
CA LYS A 6 26.72 -14.65 -0.42
C LYS A 6 25.98 -13.39 -0.89
N LYS A 7 26.17 -12.98 -2.16
CA LYS A 7 25.46 -11.84 -2.77
C LYS A 7 23.96 -12.13 -2.88
N ILE A 8 23.57 -13.31 -3.38
CA ILE A 8 22.16 -13.74 -3.47
C ILE A 8 21.50 -13.73 -2.08
N ASP A 9 22.16 -14.30 -1.06
CA ASP A 9 21.61 -14.33 0.31
C ASP A 9 21.48 -12.94 0.93
N ARG A 10 22.38 -12.01 0.59
CA ARG A 10 22.26 -10.60 1.00
C ARG A 10 21.04 -9.94 0.36
N ILE A 11 20.83 -10.12 -0.95
CA ILE A 11 19.69 -9.53 -1.65
C ILE A 11 18.38 -10.11 -1.10
N ARG A 12 18.31 -11.42 -0.84
CA ARG A 12 17.15 -12.06 -0.19
C ARG A 12 16.80 -11.45 1.15
N ARG A 13 17.80 -11.20 2.01
CA ARG A 13 17.57 -10.56 3.31
C ARG A 13 17.02 -9.15 3.16
N ILE A 14 17.56 -8.37 2.22
CA ILE A 14 17.06 -7.02 1.93
C ILE A 14 15.62 -7.11 1.40
N HIS A 15 15.34 -7.97 0.42
CA HIS A 15 14.00 -8.20 -0.12
C HIS A 15 12.98 -8.56 0.97
N SER A 16 13.35 -9.41 1.92
CA SER A 16 12.49 -9.76 3.06
C SER A 16 12.17 -8.56 3.94
N ILE A 17 13.14 -7.69 4.22
CA ILE A 17 12.95 -6.47 5.02
C ILE A 17 12.03 -5.50 4.27
N GLU A 18 12.33 -5.25 3.00
CA GLU A 18 11.55 -4.34 2.15
C GLU A 18 10.11 -4.85 1.94
N SER A 19 9.92 -6.16 1.84
CA SER A 19 8.58 -6.79 1.77
C SER A 19 7.80 -6.64 3.07
N SER A 20 8.48 -6.79 4.22
CA SER A 20 7.87 -6.52 5.52
C SER A 20 7.44 -5.06 5.64
N GLN A 21 8.30 -4.13 5.22
CA GLN A 21 7.98 -2.70 5.20
C GLN A 21 6.79 -2.39 4.28
N LEU A 22 6.70 -3.04 3.12
CA LEU A 22 5.56 -2.91 2.22
C LEU A 22 4.25 -3.32 2.90
N ASN A 23 4.25 -4.45 3.62
CA ASN A 23 3.06 -4.93 4.33
C ASN A 23 2.60 -3.95 5.41
N VAL A 24 3.54 -3.33 6.15
CA VAL A 24 3.22 -2.28 7.13
C VAL A 24 2.55 -1.10 6.46
N LEU A 25 3.11 -0.59 5.34
CA LEU A 25 2.54 0.55 4.62
C LEU A 25 1.16 0.23 4.02
N ILE A 26 0.93 -1.00 3.55
CA ILE A 26 -0.39 -1.46 3.09
C ILE A 26 -1.38 -1.45 4.26
N GLY A 27 -0.97 -1.90 5.44
CA GLY A 27 -1.78 -1.84 6.66
C GLY A 27 -2.13 -0.40 7.07
N GLU A 28 -1.16 0.52 7.01
CA GLU A 28 -1.41 1.95 7.23
C GLU A 28 -2.45 2.52 6.25
N LEU A 29 -2.30 2.21 4.96
CA LEU A 29 -3.24 2.66 3.94
C LEU A 29 -4.65 2.10 4.18
N ALA A 30 -4.77 0.82 4.53
CA ALA A 30 -6.06 0.20 4.84
C ALA A 30 -6.74 0.85 6.05
N ARG A 31 -5.97 1.23 7.08
CA ARG A 31 -6.49 1.97 8.24
C ARG A 31 -7.03 3.35 7.83
N ILE A 32 -6.31 4.08 6.98
CA ILE A 32 -6.76 5.38 6.45
C ILE A 32 -8.03 5.21 5.62
N ASP A 33 -8.10 4.21 4.74
CA ASP A 33 -9.30 3.90 3.96
C ASP A 33 -10.51 3.60 4.85
N ALA A 34 -10.33 2.88 5.96
CA ALA A 34 -11.39 2.61 6.93
C ALA A 34 -11.87 3.88 7.66
N LEU A 35 -10.95 4.75 8.07
CA LEU A 35 -11.29 6.04 8.67
C LEU A 35 -12.07 6.93 7.69
N LEU A 36 -11.62 7.01 6.44
CA LEU A 36 -12.31 7.75 5.39
C LEU A 36 -13.75 7.26 5.18
N ALA A 37 -13.95 5.93 5.14
CA ALA A 37 -15.28 5.35 5.03
C ALA A 37 -16.17 5.71 6.23
N SER A 38 -15.60 5.71 7.44
CA SER A 38 -16.30 6.12 8.66
C SER A 38 -16.72 7.59 8.62
N HIS A 39 -15.83 8.51 8.21
CA HIS A 39 -16.17 9.93 8.10
C HIS A 39 -17.22 10.18 7.02
N ARG A 40 -17.15 9.49 5.87
CA ARG A 40 -18.15 9.58 4.80
C ARG A 40 -19.53 9.11 5.27
N LYS A 41 -19.60 7.99 5.99
CA LYS A 41 -20.85 7.53 6.58
C LYS A 41 -21.42 8.56 7.57
N ARG A 42 -20.58 9.12 8.44
CA ARG A 42 -20.98 10.16 9.39
C ARG A 42 -21.50 11.42 8.69
N LEU A 43 -20.90 11.80 7.55
CA LEU A 43 -21.38 12.90 6.72
C LEU A 43 -22.77 12.60 6.15
N GLU A 44 -22.97 11.41 5.58
CA GLU A 44 -24.27 10.95 5.08
C GLU A 44 -25.35 10.96 6.17
N ASP A 45 -25.01 10.51 7.38
CA ASP A 45 -25.91 10.53 8.54
C ASP A 45 -26.34 11.97 8.89
N PHE A 46 -25.38 12.92 8.95
CA PHE A 46 -25.70 14.33 9.21
C PHE A 46 -26.53 14.98 8.11
N GLU A 47 -26.22 14.69 6.84
CA GLU A 47 -26.99 15.21 5.69
C GLU A 47 -28.41 14.64 5.66
N SER A 48 -28.59 13.36 6.03
CA SER A 48 -29.90 12.74 6.18
C SER A 48 -30.72 13.39 7.29
N VAL A 49 -30.11 13.58 8.47
CA VAL A 49 -30.77 14.24 9.61
C VAL A 49 -31.16 15.68 9.24
N LYS A 50 -30.27 16.43 8.59
CA LYS A 50 -30.58 17.79 8.10
C LYS A 50 -31.79 17.79 7.16
N ARG A 51 -31.86 16.84 6.23
CA ARG A 51 -32.97 16.72 5.28
C ARG A 51 -34.30 16.46 5.99
N GLN A 52 -34.31 15.57 6.98
CA GLN A 52 -35.51 15.28 7.78
C GLN A 52 -36.00 16.51 8.55
N GLY A 53 -35.11 17.30 9.15
CA GLY A 53 -35.53 18.51 9.86
C GLY A 53 -36.00 19.66 8.94
N LEU A 54 -35.68 19.60 7.64
CA LEU A 54 -36.20 20.53 6.64
C LEU A 54 -37.61 20.15 6.14
N GLU A 55 -38.08 18.93 6.40
CA GLU A 55 -39.44 18.47 6.11
C GLU A 55 -40.43 19.07 7.13
N ILE A 56 -40.62 20.38 7.05
CA ILE A 56 -41.52 21.13 7.94
C ILE A 56 -42.98 20.91 7.51
N THR A 57 -43.80 20.39 8.41
CA THR A 57 -45.26 20.25 8.22
C THR A 57 -45.96 21.60 8.24
N ARG A 58 -47.08 21.75 7.51
CA ARG A 58 -47.90 22.98 7.57
C ARG A 58 -48.45 23.17 9.00
N ASN A 59 -48.46 24.43 9.48
CA ASN A 59 -48.87 24.90 10.81
C ASN A 59 -47.81 24.81 11.93
N CYS A 60 -46.59 25.30 11.67
CA CYS A 60 -45.55 25.46 12.70
C CYS A 60 -45.59 26.85 13.35
N SER A 61 -45.30 26.93 14.66
CA SER A 61 -45.12 28.21 15.36
C SER A 61 -43.78 28.85 15.00
N ILE A 62 -43.67 30.17 15.20
CA ILE A 62 -42.42 30.92 14.97
C ILE A 62 -41.30 30.39 15.87
N GLU A 63 -41.61 30.02 17.11
CA GLU A 63 -40.64 29.43 18.04
C GLU A 63 -40.09 28.10 17.50
N PHE A 64 -40.96 27.23 17.00
CA PHE A 64 -40.55 25.96 16.40
C PHE A 64 -39.64 26.17 15.18
N LEU A 65 -39.99 27.11 14.30
CA LEU A 65 -39.17 27.46 13.13
C LEU A 65 -37.80 28.01 13.56
N THR A 66 -37.75 28.84 14.60
CA THR A 66 -36.51 29.42 15.12
C THR A 66 -35.61 28.34 15.73
N GLN A 67 -36.17 27.43 16.52
CA GLN A 67 -35.42 26.30 17.09
C GLN A 67 -34.88 25.35 16.00
N THR A 68 -35.70 25.07 14.99
CA THR A 68 -35.31 24.24 13.85
C THR A 68 -34.16 24.89 13.08
N HIS A 69 -34.23 26.20 12.85
CA HIS A 69 -33.16 26.96 12.20
C HIS A 69 -31.83 26.87 12.95
N LEU A 70 -31.82 27.14 14.26
CA LEU A 70 -30.60 27.04 15.09
C LEU A 70 -30.03 25.63 15.11
N TRP A 71 -30.88 24.61 15.15
CA TRP A 71 -30.48 23.21 15.08
C TRP A 71 -29.86 22.87 13.70
N ILE A 72 -30.44 23.35 12.60
CA ILE A 72 -29.86 23.21 11.25
C ILE A 72 -28.47 23.85 11.17
N GLU A 73 -28.30 25.07 11.70
CA GLU A 73 -26.99 25.74 11.74
C GLU A 73 -25.94 24.94 12.54
N SER A 74 -26.37 24.27 13.62
CA SER A 74 -25.50 23.37 14.38
C SER A 74 -25.09 22.14 13.57
N ILE A 75 -26.00 21.56 12.78
CA ILE A 75 -25.69 20.45 11.88
C ILE A 75 -24.76 20.91 10.76
N ASP A 76 -24.97 22.08 10.18
CA ASP A 76 -24.11 22.62 9.13
C ASP A 76 -22.67 22.83 9.59
N ARG A 77 -22.49 23.31 10.83
CA ARG A 77 -21.16 23.34 11.46
C ARG A 77 -20.55 21.95 11.59
N SER A 78 -21.34 20.96 11.98
CA SER A 78 -20.87 19.56 12.12
C SER A 78 -20.49 18.95 10.77
N ILE A 79 -21.30 19.18 9.73
CA ILE A 79 -21.04 18.77 8.34
C ILE A 79 -19.73 19.39 7.85
N LYS A 80 -19.52 20.68 8.08
CA LYS A 80 -18.29 21.36 7.70
C LYS A 80 -17.06 20.72 8.35
N ILE A 81 -17.10 20.46 9.66
CA ILE A 81 -16.01 19.79 10.38
C ILE A 81 -15.72 18.41 9.78
N VAL A 82 -16.74 17.60 9.52
CA VAL A 82 -16.54 16.27 8.94
C VAL A 82 -15.99 16.34 7.52
N ARG A 83 -16.41 17.32 6.70
CA ARG A 83 -15.83 17.54 5.37
C ARG A 83 -14.34 17.91 5.45
N ASP A 84 -13.97 18.79 6.38
CA ASP A 84 -12.56 19.13 6.62
C ASP A 84 -11.73 17.90 7.07
N GLU A 85 -12.33 17.00 7.88
CA GLU A 85 -11.70 15.72 8.27
C GLU A 85 -11.54 14.76 7.08
N ILE A 86 -12.54 14.68 6.19
CA ILE A 86 -12.48 13.89 4.96
C ILE A 86 -11.35 14.40 4.08
N ASP A 87 -11.27 15.70 3.82
CA ASP A 87 -10.24 16.29 2.97
C ASP A 87 -8.82 16.01 3.50
N LYS A 88 -8.63 16.10 4.82
CA LYS A 88 -7.37 15.72 5.48
C LYS A 88 -7.07 14.24 5.29
N CYS A 89 -8.03 13.35 5.54
CA CYS A 89 -7.88 11.92 5.34
C CYS A 89 -7.56 11.58 3.87
N GLU A 90 -8.15 12.28 2.90
CA GLU A 90 -7.86 12.07 1.48
C GLU A 90 -6.46 12.53 1.09
N ALA A 91 -5.94 13.60 1.71
CA ALA A 91 -4.56 14.01 1.55
C ALA A 91 -3.59 12.94 2.10
N GLU A 92 -3.82 12.48 3.34
CA GLU A 92 -3.03 11.41 3.97
C GLU A 92 -3.07 10.11 3.16
N ARG A 93 -4.25 9.76 2.62
CA ARG A 93 -4.43 8.59 1.75
C ARG A 93 -3.59 8.68 0.48
N ARG A 94 -3.55 9.85 -0.16
CA ARG A 94 -2.74 10.05 -1.38
C ARG A 94 -1.26 9.88 -1.09
N GLU A 95 -0.78 10.45 0.02
CA GLU A 95 0.61 10.29 0.45
C GLU A 95 0.93 8.82 0.79
N ALA A 96 0.09 8.15 1.57
CA ALA A 96 0.24 6.73 1.90
C ALA A 96 0.27 5.85 0.65
N ARG A 97 -0.60 6.12 -0.34
CA ARG A 97 -0.59 5.42 -1.65
C ARG A 97 0.73 5.62 -2.39
N SER A 98 1.27 6.84 -2.41
CA SER A 98 2.59 7.10 -3.01
C SER A 98 3.67 6.25 -2.35
N ARG A 99 3.74 6.28 -1.00
CA ARG A 99 4.70 5.50 -0.22
C ARG A 99 4.60 4.00 -0.51
N VAL A 100 3.38 3.46 -0.61
CA VAL A 100 3.14 2.05 -0.98
C VAL A 100 3.65 1.74 -2.39
N MET A 101 3.39 2.62 -3.36
CA MET A 101 3.83 2.41 -4.75
C MET A 101 5.35 2.46 -4.89
N ASP A 102 6.00 3.40 -4.23
CA ASP A 102 7.46 3.51 -4.22
C ASP A 102 8.08 2.26 -3.59
N GLN A 103 7.52 1.81 -2.46
CA GLN A 103 7.98 0.61 -1.78
C GLN A 103 7.78 -0.65 -2.63
N ARG A 104 6.63 -0.78 -3.29
CA ARG A 104 6.34 -1.90 -4.20
C ARG A 104 7.33 -1.94 -5.36
N THR A 105 7.69 -0.78 -5.90
CA THR A 105 8.69 -0.66 -6.97
C THR A 105 10.06 -1.14 -6.49
N ARG A 106 10.47 -0.77 -5.26
CA ARG A 106 11.71 -1.28 -4.65
C ARG A 106 11.72 -2.79 -4.49
N VAL A 107 10.65 -3.36 -3.91
CA VAL A 107 10.51 -4.81 -3.75
C VAL A 107 10.61 -5.52 -5.10
N ARG A 108 9.91 -5.02 -6.12
CA ARG A 108 9.94 -5.60 -7.47
C ARG A 108 11.33 -5.52 -8.11
N GLY A 109 12.04 -4.40 -7.92
CA GLY A 109 13.43 -4.27 -8.39
C GLY A 109 14.36 -5.30 -7.76
N LEU A 110 14.18 -5.58 -6.47
CA LEU A 110 14.95 -6.60 -5.76
C LEU A 110 14.63 -8.02 -6.25
N GLU A 111 13.38 -8.33 -6.56
CA GLU A 111 12.99 -9.62 -7.17
C GLU A 111 13.72 -9.84 -8.49
N ILE A 112 13.69 -8.85 -9.38
CA ILE A 112 14.36 -8.90 -10.68
C ILE A 112 15.87 -9.12 -10.50
N LEU A 113 16.50 -8.37 -9.59
CA LEU A 113 17.92 -8.53 -9.29
C LEU A 113 18.24 -9.93 -8.73
N MET A 114 17.38 -10.49 -7.87
CA MET A 114 17.56 -11.85 -7.37
C MET A 114 17.50 -12.88 -8.49
N ASP A 115 16.54 -12.76 -9.40
CA ASP A 115 16.38 -13.67 -10.53
C ASP A 115 17.58 -13.60 -11.47
N GLN A 116 18.06 -12.39 -11.79
CA GLN A 116 19.28 -12.19 -12.60
C GLN A 116 20.50 -12.86 -11.96
N ARG A 117 20.74 -12.64 -10.66
CA ARG A 117 21.88 -13.26 -9.96
C ARG A 117 21.78 -14.78 -9.86
N ARG A 118 20.56 -15.32 -9.81
CA ARG A 118 20.34 -16.77 -9.83
C ARG A 118 20.69 -17.36 -11.19
N LEU A 119 20.26 -16.71 -12.27
CA LEU A 119 20.62 -17.13 -13.64
C LEU A 119 22.13 -17.09 -13.87
N GLU A 120 22.82 -16.03 -13.40
CA GLU A 120 24.28 -15.96 -13.45
C GLU A 120 24.95 -17.12 -12.69
N PHE A 121 24.45 -17.44 -11.48
CA PHE A 121 24.96 -18.56 -10.68
C PHE A 121 24.81 -19.90 -11.40
N ASP A 122 23.65 -20.15 -11.98
CA ASP A 122 23.35 -21.39 -12.69
C ASP A 122 24.19 -21.51 -13.97
N ALA A 123 24.42 -20.40 -14.70
CA ALA A 123 25.28 -20.34 -15.87
C ALA A 123 26.77 -20.60 -15.52
N ASP A 124 27.27 -20.01 -14.43
CA ASP A 124 28.63 -20.25 -13.93
C ASP A 124 28.82 -21.72 -13.55
N ALA A 125 27.84 -22.31 -12.86
CA ALA A 125 27.88 -23.72 -12.47
C ALA A 125 27.90 -24.65 -13.69
N MET A 126 27.08 -24.37 -14.71
CA MET A 126 27.05 -25.13 -15.96
C MET A 126 28.38 -25.03 -16.72
N THR A 127 28.96 -23.83 -16.78
CA THR A 127 30.26 -23.59 -17.43
C THR A 127 31.37 -24.39 -16.74
N GLN A 128 31.40 -24.40 -15.40
CA GLN A 128 32.37 -25.20 -14.64
C GLN A 128 32.21 -26.70 -14.89
N GLN A 129 30.98 -27.21 -14.96
CA GLN A 129 30.72 -28.62 -15.29
C GLN A 129 31.20 -28.99 -16.69
N MET A 130 30.98 -28.12 -17.68
CA MET A 130 31.43 -28.32 -19.06
C MET A 130 32.96 -28.35 -19.16
N LEU A 131 33.66 -27.41 -18.50
CA LEU A 131 35.12 -27.39 -18.45
C LEU A 131 35.68 -28.68 -17.82
N LEU A 132 35.08 -29.14 -16.71
CA LEU A 132 35.48 -30.40 -16.08
C LEU A 132 35.22 -31.62 -16.99
N ALA A 133 34.12 -31.63 -17.74
CA ALA A 133 33.84 -32.68 -18.70
C ALA A 133 34.87 -32.71 -19.84
N ASP A 134 35.21 -31.54 -20.38
CA ASP A 134 36.22 -31.38 -21.43
C ASP A 134 37.61 -31.80 -20.95
N GLU A 135 38.04 -31.37 -19.76
CA GLU A 135 39.30 -31.82 -19.16
C GLU A 135 39.38 -33.34 -19.00
N ASN A 136 38.28 -33.96 -18.57
CA ASN A 136 38.21 -35.40 -18.40
C ASN A 136 38.22 -36.13 -19.75
N ALA A 137 37.60 -35.57 -20.78
CA ALA A 137 37.67 -36.10 -22.14
C ALA A 137 39.11 -36.05 -22.67
N LEU A 138 39.79 -34.91 -22.54
CA LEU A 138 41.20 -34.75 -22.93
C LEU A 138 42.11 -35.73 -22.20
N LYS A 139 41.94 -35.91 -20.89
CA LYS A 139 42.69 -36.90 -20.10
C LYS A 139 42.44 -38.33 -20.55
N LYS A 140 41.24 -38.67 -21.00
CA LYS A 140 40.94 -40.00 -21.57
C LYS A 140 41.63 -40.20 -22.91
N TYR A 141 41.60 -39.20 -23.80
CA TYR A 141 42.28 -39.26 -25.09
C TYR A 141 43.80 -39.37 -24.95
N ALA A 142 44.41 -38.64 -24.00
CA ALA A 142 45.86 -38.68 -23.77
C ALA A 142 46.38 -39.99 -23.11
N ARG A 143 45.48 -40.88 -22.65
CA ARG A 143 45.81 -42.17 -22.05
C ARG A 143 45.67 -43.34 -23.03
N ASN A 144 45.12 -43.10 -24.21
CA ASN A 144 45.04 -44.04 -25.33
C ASN A 144 46.11 -43.69 -26.36
#